data_AF-A0A8T0Q0U5-F1
#
_entry.id   AF-A0A8T0Q0U5-F1
#
_cell.length_a   1.000
_cell.length_b   1.000
_cell.length_c   1.000
_cell.angle_alpha   90.00
_cell.angle_beta   90.00
_cell.angle_gamma   90.00
#
_symmetry.space_group_name_H-M   'P 1'
#
loop_
_entity.id
_entity.type
_entity.pdbx_description
1 polymer ?
#
loop_
_entity_poly.entity_id
_entity_poly.type
_entity_poly.pdbx_seq_one_letter_code
_entity_poly.pdbx_strand_id
1 'polypeptide(L)'
;MSSFGSRRRGREQRCDEDDGAAAKRARRSQEHLYLVVDDWEGTGYSIHKLDVDEFESADAGDGGENKLRRLPEPCALRMEAPADRSKAIVAALGSKIFLVTDRLSDGAPMLIYDTETASLAVGPRLTPALRPVGFMFIVPVGQRLYAFNPRRADHQSFEEDEFRLSRRAERWSVGSVPAPMPLGKHELVTAYAVHPDGRTIFVSARNWSRLRGKRKGGTHSFDARSSVWTWHGEWKLPFQGRGYYVEELDAWLGLRRDGFLCSCAVASRGGAAARCRSGSSGGRHCSARMTPFPKRHVGSPIGATLTYMGDGRFCLAECAVRPGLGVDEALSGEDGCVLHVTIFEVKYGKRGDLETTALHLARSYLVTRYSTGGFSARAFWML
;
A
#
# COMPACT_ATOMS: atom_id res chain seq x y z
N MET A 1 -2.51 -72.98 42.95
CA MET A 1 -3.44 -73.22 41.84
C MET A 1 -4.84 -73.05 42.40
N SER A 2 -5.76 -72.24 41.91
CA SER A 2 -5.80 -71.18 40.90
C SER A 2 -7.28 -70.73 40.88
N SER A 3 -7.49 -69.45 40.60
CA SER A 3 -8.77 -68.81 40.23
C SER A 3 -9.77 -68.49 41.34
N PHE A 4 -9.91 -67.18 41.55
CA PHE A 4 -10.77 -66.49 42.52
C PHE A 4 -12.19 -66.27 41.98
N GLY A 5 -13.09 -66.06 42.94
CA GLY A 5 -14.54 -65.98 42.80
C GLY A 5 -15.13 -64.73 42.13
N SER A 6 -16.43 -64.87 42.01
CA SER A 6 -17.48 -64.11 41.32
C SER A 6 -17.88 -62.76 41.94
N ARG A 7 -18.36 -61.83 41.07
CA ARG A 7 -19.44 -60.80 41.25
C ARG A 7 -19.21 -59.70 42.33
N ARG A 8 -19.56 -58.40 42.19
CA ARG A 8 -20.72 -57.71 41.58
C ARG A 8 -20.57 -56.17 41.78
N ARG A 9 -21.08 -55.39 40.83
CA ARG A 9 -21.74 -54.05 40.90
C ARG A 9 -21.15 -52.88 41.72
N GLY A 10 -21.00 -51.72 41.06
CA GLY A 10 -21.66 -50.47 41.49
C GLY A 10 -20.83 -49.18 41.70
N ARG A 11 -20.97 -48.24 40.75
CA ARG A 11 -21.11 -46.76 40.87
C ARG A 11 -20.01 -45.84 41.45
N GLU A 12 -19.75 -44.77 40.68
CA GLU A 12 -19.16 -43.43 41.00
C GLU A 12 -17.67 -43.42 41.40
N GLN A 13 -16.78 -42.52 40.93
CA GLN A 13 -16.93 -41.08 40.73
C GLN A 13 -15.79 -40.52 39.82
N ARG A 14 -16.04 -39.35 39.25
CA ARG A 14 -15.23 -38.55 38.31
C ARG A 14 -13.78 -38.28 38.75
N CYS A 15 -12.86 -38.24 37.78
CA CYS A 15 -11.85 -37.18 37.65
C CYS A 15 -11.73 -36.84 36.15
N ASP A 16 -12.02 -35.59 35.83
CA ASP A 16 -11.78 -34.96 34.54
C ASP A 16 -10.26 -34.87 34.27
N GLU A 17 -9.85 -35.15 33.04
CA GLU A 17 -8.62 -34.58 32.45
C GLU A 17 -8.84 -34.49 30.94
N ASP A 18 -9.50 -33.39 30.59
CA ASP A 18 -9.72 -32.84 29.26
C ASP A 18 -8.42 -32.17 28.79
N ASP A 19 -7.44 -32.94 28.31
CA ASP A 19 -6.19 -32.41 27.75
C ASP A 19 -5.84 -33.14 26.45
N GLY A 20 -6.54 -32.77 25.37
CA GLY A 20 -6.24 -33.32 24.04
C GLY A 20 -6.82 -32.57 22.84
N ALA A 21 -7.67 -31.56 23.07
CA ALA A 21 -8.38 -30.86 21.98
C ALA A 21 -7.79 -29.49 21.60
N ALA A 22 -6.71 -29.03 22.25
CA ALA A 22 -6.10 -27.72 21.97
C ALA A 22 -4.97 -27.75 20.93
N ALA A 23 -4.42 -28.92 20.58
CA ALA A 23 -3.25 -29.04 19.72
C ALA A 23 -3.61 -29.55 18.31
N LYS A 24 -4.46 -28.81 17.58
CA LYS A 24 -4.62 -28.89 16.10
C LYS A 24 -5.68 -27.92 15.55
N ARG A 25 -5.77 -26.68 16.07
CA ARG A 25 -6.23 -25.60 15.19
C ARG A 25 -5.14 -25.47 14.13
N ALA A 26 -5.41 -26.01 12.93
CA ALA A 26 -4.60 -25.76 11.75
C ALA A 26 -4.20 -24.28 11.79
N ARG A 27 -2.90 -23.97 11.70
CA ARG A 27 -2.41 -22.60 11.50
C ARG A 27 -3.22 -22.01 10.34
N ARG A 28 -4.30 -21.29 10.65
CA ARG A 28 -4.93 -20.41 9.69
C ARG A 28 -3.80 -19.45 9.33
N SER A 29 -3.41 -19.42 8.06
CA SER A 29 -2.50 -18.41 7.58
C SER A 29 -3.19 -17.08 7.85
N GLN A 30 -2.84 -16.44 8.97
CA GLN A 30 -3.45 -15.20 9.38
C GLN A 30 -2.76 -14.10 8.61
N GLU A 31 -3.55 -13.27 7.95
CA GLU A 31 -3.04 -12.07 7.30
C GLU A 31 -2.62 -11.09 8.39
N HIS A 32 -1.54 -10.36 8.12
CA HIS A 32 -0.97 -9.36 9.00
C HIS A 32 -0.72 -8.07 8.23
N LEU A 33 -0.61 -6.97 8.98
CA LEU A 33 -0.29 -5.67 8.42
C LEU A 33 1.23 -5.47 8.45
N TYR A 34 1.85 -5.47 7.28
CA TYR A 34 3.27 -5.19 7.11
C TYR A 34 3.50 -3.72 6.80
N LEU A 35 4.30 -3.06 7.62
CA LEU A 35 4.59 -1.64 7.55
C LEU A 35 6.07 -1.41 7.21
N VAL A 36 6.35 -0.69 6.13
CA VAL A 36 7.69 -0.27 5.74
C VAL A 36 7.91 1.19 6.15
N VAL A 37 8.92 1.44 6.99
CA VAL A 37 9.23 2.75 7.60
C VAL A 37 10.73 3.04 7.45
N ASP A 38 11.12 4.30 7.43
CA ASP A 38 12.50 4.81 7.42
C ASP A 38 12.97 5.21 8.84
N ASP A 39 12.78 4.32 9.81
CA ASP A 39 13.01 4.55 11.24
C ASP A 39 14.27 3.87 11.79
N TRP A 40 15.07 3.23 10.94
CA TRP A 40 16.30 2.60 11.39
C TRP A 40 17.44 3.62 11.50
N GLU A 41 17.96 3.76 12.72
CA GLU A 41 19.11 4.61 13.05
C GLU A 41 20.32 4.27 12.17
N GLY A 42 20.91 5.29 11.53
CA GLY A 42 21.98 5.08 10.54
C GLY A 42 21.52 5.06 9.08
N THR A 43 20.29 5.53 8.82
CA THR A 43 19.70 5.77 7.48
C THR A 43 19.23 4.50 6.78
N GLY A 44 18.32 3.74 7.40
CA GLY A 44 17.75 2.55 6.79
C GLY A 44 16.23 2.51 6.73
N TYR A 45 15.70 1.42 6.17
CA TYR A 45 14.29 1.04 6.19
C TYR A 45 14.10 -0.19 7.08
N SER A 46 12.97 -0.24 7.77
CA SER A 46 12.50 -1.39 8.53
C SER A 46 11.19 -1.92 7.93
N ILE A 47 10.92 -3.20 8.14
CA ILE A 47 9.62 -3.82 7.90
C ILE A 47 9.09 -4.31 9.25
N HIS A 48 8.01 -3.73 9.74
CA HIS A 48 7.33 -4.18 10.97
C HIS A 48 6.10 -5.01 10.62
N LYS A 49 5.93 -6.13 11.32
CA LYS A 49 4.73 -6.96 11.26
C LYS A 49 3.82 -6.56 12.42
N LEU A 50 2.64 -6.05 12.12
CA LEU A 50 1.63 -5.68 13.12
C LEU A 50 0.52 -6.74 13.14
N ASP A 51 0.21 -7.21 14.34
CA ASP A 51 -0.96 -8.05 14.58
C ASP A 51 -2.18 -7.17 14.83
N VAL A 52 -3.18 -7.27 13.95
CA VAL A 52 -4.41 -6.49 14.04
C VAL A 52 -5.32 -7.02 15.15
N ASP A 53 -5.23 -8.31 15.50
CA ASP A 53 -6.06 -8.90 16.56
C ASP A 53 -5.67 -8.31 17.94
N GLU A 54 -4.41 -7.88 18.12
CA GLU A 54 -3.95 -7.15 19.32
C GLU A 54 -4.52 -5.72 19.42
N PHE A 55 -5.21 -5.23 18.38
CA PHE A 55 -5.83 -3.92 18.43
C PHE A 55 -7.10 -3.96 19.30
N GLU A 56 -7.73 -5.13 19.48
CA GLU A 56 -8.95 -5.32 20.29
C GLU A 56 -8.67 -5.46 21.79
N SER A 57 -7.54 -6.07 22.17
CA SER A 57 -7.32 -6.58 23.54
C SER A 57 -6.94 -5.52 24.59
N ALA A 58 -6.56 -4.31 24.18
CA ALA A 58 -6.00 -3.31 25.10
C ALA A 58 -6.98 -2.23 25.58
N ASP A 59 -8.24 -2.25 25.12
CA ASP A 59 -9.22 -1.21 25.44
C ASP A 59 -10.16 -1.62 26.60
N ALA A 60 -9.91 -2.76 27.25
CA ALA A 60 -10.72 -3.26 28.37
C ALA A 60 -10.32 -2.69 29.75
N GLY A 61 -9.35 -1.77 29.83
CA GLY A 61 -8.90 -1.22 31.09
C GLY A 61 -8.24 0.14 30.95
N ASP A 62 -8.91 1.14 31.52
CA ASP A 62 -8.47 2.52 31.78
C ASP A 62 -8.75 3.55 30.68
N GLY A 63 -9.59 4.53 31.04
CA GLY A 63 -9.97 5.63 30.19
C GLY A 63 -8.86 6.70 30.16
N GLY A 64 -8.30 6.95 28.99
CA GLY A 64 -7.41 8.09 28.79
C GLY A 64 -6.56 7.93 27.54
N GLU A 65 -6.68 8.89 26.62
CA GLU A 65 -5.70 9.27 25.60
C GLU A 65 -4.78 8.16 25.04
N ASN A 66 -5.01 7.77 23.79
CA ASN A 66 -4.13 6.98 22.90
C ASN A 66 -2.68 6.83 23.40
N LYS A 67 -2.40 5.81 24.24
CA LYS A 67 -1.05 5.57 24.77
C LYS A 67 -0.10 5.38 23.59
N LEU A 68 0.86 6.28 23.44
CA LEU A 68 1.86 6.21 22.38
C LEU A 68 2.77 4.99 22.64
N ARG A 69 2.78 4.04 21.70
CA ARG A 69 3.55 2.78 21.80
C ARG A 69 4.85 2.86 20.99
N ARG A 70 5.71 1.86 21.14
CA ARG A 70 6.81 1.62 20.19
C ARG A 70 6.35 0.62 19.14
N LEU A 71 6.91 0.71 17.93
CA LEU A 71 6.71 -0.34 16.93
C LEU A 71 7.26 -1.67 17.46
N PRO A 72 6.67 -2.83 17.08
CA PRO A 72 7.11 -4.12 17.57
C PRO A 72 8.56 -4.42 17.21
N GLU A 73 9.30 -4.97 18.18
CA GLU A 73 10.67 -5.46 18.03
C GLU A 73 10.75 -6.96 18.41
N PRO A 74 11.56 -7.78 17.71
CA PRO A 74 12.37 -7.39 16.55
C PRO A 74 11.49 -7.11 15.31
N CYS A 75 11.84 -6.09 14.53
CA CYS A 75 11.20 -5.91 13.22
C CYS A 75 11.53 -7.09 12.27
N ALA A 76 10.69 -7.31 11.27
CA ALA A 76 10.78 -8.45 10.36
C ALA A 76 12.00 -8.39 9.43
N LEU A 77 12.43 -7.18 9.05
CA LEU A 77 13.61 -6.95 8.22
C LEU A 77 14.14 -5.52 8.43
N ARG A 78 15.46 -5.35 8.54
CA ARG A 78 16.15 -4.05 8.45
C ARG A 78 17.03 -4.02 7.22
N MET A 79 17.07 -2.86 6.58
CA MET A 79 17.75 -2.65 5.31
C MET A 79 18.42 -1.30 5.32
N GLU A 80 19.69 -1.25 4.94
CA GLU A 80 20.41 0.02 4.83
C GLU A 80 19.88 0.81 3.63
N ALA A 81 19.63 2.11 3.81
CA ALA A 81 19.35 2.99 2.69
C ALA A 81 20.69 3.39 2.05
N PRO A 82 20.70 3.69 0.75
CA PRO A 82 21.89 4.18 0.09
C PRO A 82 22.41 5.48 0.73
N ALA A 83 23.73 5.70 0.64
CA ALA A 83 24.38 6.91 1.15
C ALA A 83 23.79 8.22 0.57
N ASP A 84 23.25 8.16 -0.64
CA ASP A 84 22.58 9.28 -1.31
C ASP A 84 21.18 9.61 -0.75
N ARG A 85 20.71 8.80 0.22
CA ARG A 85 19.40 8.90 0.88
C ARG A 85 18.23 8.92 -0.10
N SER A 86 18.40 8.30 -1.27
CA SER A 86 17.33 8.17 -2.24
C SER A 86 16.19 7.31 -1.69
N LYS A 87 14.95 7.66 -2.08
CA LYS A 87 13.75 6.98 -1.59
C LYS A 87 13.70 5.55 -2.11
N ALA A 88 13.43 4.60 -1.23
CA ALA A 88 13.16 3.25 -1.68
C ALA A 88 11.89 3.19 -2.53
N ILE A 89 11.93 2.37 -3.57
CA ILE A 89 10.75 1.95 -4.32
C ILE A 89 10.25 0.67 -3.68
N VAL A 90 8.98 0.67 -3.26
CA VAL A 90 8.37 -0.45 -2.55
C VAL A 90 7.07 -0.84 -3.24
N ALA A 91 6.90 -2.12 -3.49
CA ALA A 91 5.69 -2.71 -4.05
C ALA A 91 5.41 -4.07 -3.39
N ALA A 92 4.18 -4.57 -3.52
CA ALA A 92 3.81 -5.89 -3.01
C ALA A 92 3.02 -6.68 -4.06
N LEU A 93 3.24 -7.99 -4.08
CA LEU A 93 2.50 -8.94 -4.90
C LEU A 93 2.46 -10.31 -4.20
N GLY A 94 1.25 -10.78 -3.86
CA GLY A 94 1.08 -11.97 -3.03
C GLY A 94 1.69 -11.77 -1.65
N SER A 95 2.46 -12.74 -1.17
CA SER A 95 3.23 -12.67 0.08
C SER A 95 4.57 -11.91 -0.06
N LYS A 96 4.87 -11.33 -1.22
CA LYS A 96 6.21 -10.78 -1.50
C LYS A 96 6.20 -9.27 -1.54
N ILE A 97 7.06 -8.67 -0.71
CA ILE A 97 7.40 -7.24 -0.74
C ILE A 97 8.67 -7.07 -1.57
N PHE A 98 8.60 -6.23 -2.59
CA PHE A 98 9.69 -5.90 -3.50
C PHE A 98 10.23 -4.53 -3.13
N LEU A 99 11.54 -4.45 -2.90
CA LEU A 99 12.22 -3.24 -2.49
C LEU A 99 13.40 -2.94 -3.42
N VAL A 100 13.54 -1.66 -3.76
CA VAL A 100 14.75 -1.11 -4.37
C VAL A 100 15.17 0.06 -3.50
N THR A 101 16.26 -0.09 -2.75
CA THR A 101 16.79 0.95 -1.87
C THR A 101 17.63 1.95 -2.65
N ASP A 102 18.65 1.45 -3.36
CA ASP A 102 19.53 2.26 -4.20
C ASP A 102 19.01 2.33 -5.63
N ARG A 103 18.06 3.25 -5.86
CA ARG A 103 17.42 3.41 -7.17
C ARG A 103 18.24 4.20 -8.18
N LEU A 104 19.32 4.86 -7.74
CA LEU A 104 20.16 5.71 -8.59
C LEU A 104 21.45 4.98 -9.04
N SER A 105 21.88 3.96 -8.30
CA SER A 105 23.04 3.15 -8.64
C SER A 105 22.78 2.12 -9.74
N ASP A 106 23.78 1.95 -10.61
CA ASP A 106 23.78 0.93 -11.64
C ASP A 106 23.98 -0.46 -11.06
N GLY A 107 23.02 -1.33 -11.35
CA GLY A 107 23.11 -2.72 -10.95
C GLY A 107 22.68 -3.00 -9.52
N ALA A 108 22.07 -2.04 -8.81
CA ALA A 108 21.42 -2.31 -7.54
C ALA A 108 20.38 -3.45 -7.71
N PRO A 109 20.48 -4.53 -6.91
CA PRO A 109 19.52 -5.62 -7.00
C PRO A 109 18.19 -5.20 -6.38
N MET A 110 17.11 -5.76 -6.91
CA MET A 110 15.84 -5.77 -6.19
C MET A 110 15.92 -6.74 -5.02
N LEU A 111 15.40 -6.35 -3.87
CA LEU A 111 15.25 -7.22 -2.71
C LEU A 111 13.81 -7.69 -2.62
N ILE A 112 13.62 -8.97 -2.32
CA ILE A 112 12.31 -9.62 -2.30
C ILE A 112 12.15 -10.29 -0.95
N TYR A 113 11.37 -9.67 -0.08
CA TYR A 113 11.03 -10.23 1.23
C TYR A 113 9.72 -11.01 1.13
N ASP A 114 9.75 -12.29 1.49
CA ASP A 114 8.58 -13.16 1.51
C ASP A 114 8.03 -13.26 2.93
N THR A 115 6.83 -12.73 3.14
CA THR A 115 6.20 -12.66 4.47
C THR A 115 5.75 -14.01 5.00
N GLU A 116 5.42 -14.94 4.11
CA GLU A 116 4.98 -16.29 4.47
C GLU A 116 6.13 -17.13 5.03
N THR A 117 7.31 -17.02 4.42
CA THR A 117 8.50 -17.80 4.80
C THR A 117 9.50 -17.02 5.62
N ALA A 118 9.25 -15.73 5.86
CA ALA A 118 10.18 -14.77 6.43
C ALA A 118 11.58 -14.79 5.74
N SER A 119 11.61 -15.07 4.43
CA SER A 119 12.86 -15.21 3.67
C SER A 119 13.16 -13.97 2.84
N LEU A 120 14.44 -13.67 2.68
CA LEU A 120 14.93 -12.60 1.81
C LEU A 120 15.61 -13.20 0.59
N ALA A 121 15.14 -12.86 -0.60
CA ALA A 121 15.74 -13.23 -1.86
C ALA A 121 16.27 -12.01 -2.61
N VAL A 122 17.34 -12.22 -3.38
CA VAL A 122 17.90 -11.22 -4.27
C VAL A 122 17.30 -11.41 -5.67
N GLY A 123 16.54 -10.41 -6.09
CA GLY A 123 15.91 -10.33 -7.39
C GLY A 123 16.84 -9.83 -8.49
N PRO A 124 16.29 -9.64 -9.70
CA PRO A 124 17.05 -9.10 -10.82
C PRO A 124 17.50 -7.67 -10.53
N ARG A 125 18.61 -7.27 -11.16
CA ARG A 125 19.14 -5.90 -11.07
C ARG A 125 18.25 -4.94 -11.83
N LEU A 126 18.15 -3.70 -11.33
CA LEU A 126 17.56 -2.64 -12.13
C LEU A 126 18.40 -2.43 -13.38
N THR A 127 17.76 -2.55 -14.54
CA THR A 127 18.35 -2.14 -15.79
C THR A 127 18.46 -0.61 -15.81
N PRO A 128 19.38 -0.02 -16.60
CA PRO A 128 19.41 1.42 -16.80
C PRO A 128 18.04 1.99 -17.21
N ALA A 129 17.17 1.20 -17.86
CA ALA A 129 15.75 1.46 -18.15
C ALA A 129 14.91 1.93 -16.92
N LEU A 130 15.30 1.50 -15.73
CA LEU A 130 14.58 1.73 -14.47
C LEU A 130 15.15 2.86 -13.62
N ARG A 131 16.19 3.60 -14.08
CA ARG A 131 16.65 4.78 -13.32
C ARG A 131 15.54 5.83 -13.30
N PRO A 132 14.96 6.13 -12.13
CA PRO A 132 13.87 7.08 -12.05
C PRO A 132 14.45 8.50 -12.05
N VAL A 133 14.30 9.23 -13.15
CA VAL A 133 14.50 10.69 -13.20
C VAL A 133 13.33 11.43 -12.50
N GLY A 134 12.35 10.69 -11.98
CA GLY A 134 11.16 11.21 -11.31
C GLY A 134 10.39 10.20 -10.46
N PHE A 135 9.06 10.32 -10.49
CA PHE A 135 8.15 9.44 -9.76
C PHE A 135 7.86 8.18 -10.58
N MET A 136 8.49 7.07 -10.22
CA MET A 136 8.10 5.75 -10.69
C MET A 136 6.97 5.22 -9.80
N PHE A 137 5.98 4.57 -10.42
CA PHE A 137 4.98 3.81 -9.69
C PHE A 137 4.96 2.37 -10.22
N ILE A 138 4.68 1.44 -9.32
CA ILE A 138 4.63 0.01 -9.60
C ILE A 138 3.21 -0.47 -9.35
N VAL A 139 2.66 -1.22 -10.29
CA VAL A 139 1.29 -1.74 -10.22
C VAL A 139 1.31 -3.27 -10.34
N PRO A 140 0.80 -4.00 -9.33
CA PRO A 140 0.60 -5.44 -9.44
C PRO A 140 -0.63 -5.75 -10.33
N VAL A 141 -0.44 -6.62 -11.31
CA VAL A 141 -1.49 -7.11 -12.21
C VAL A 141 -1.27 -8.59 -12.46
N GLY A 142 -2.19 -9.44 -11.97
CA GLY A 142 -2.01 -10.89 -11.95
C GLY A 142 -0.72 -11.27 -11.22
N GLN A 143 0.12 -12.11 -11.84
CA GLN A 143 1.43 -12.52 -11.28
C GLN A 143 2.60 -11.63 -11.77
N ARG A 144 2.33 -10.37 -12.10
CA ARG A 144 3.32 -9.45 -12.67
C ARG A 144 3.29 -8.10 -11.96
N LEU A 145 4.44 -7.45 -11.89
CA LEU A 145 4.54 -6.04 -11.49
C LEU A 145 4.91 -5.22 -12.72
N TYR A 146 4.12 -4.19 -13.01
CA TYR A 146 4.40 -3.23 -14.07
C TYR A 146 4.98 -1.96 -13.47
N ALA A 147 6.18 -1.57 -13.93
CA ALA A 147 6.85 -0.37 -13.49
C ALA A 147 6.79 0.70 -14.58
N PHE A 148 6.32 1.87 -14.21
CA PHE A 148 5.95 2.95 -15.12
C PHE A 148 6.74 4.22 -14.79
N ASN A 149 7.49 4.75 -15.76
CA ASN A 149 8.39 5.91 -15.59
C ASN A 149 8.06 7.05 -16.58
N PRO A 150 7.32 8.08 -16.16
CA PRO A 150 6.76 9.10 -17.06
C PRO A 150 7.76 10.15 -17.57
N ARG A 151 9.01 10.18 -17.06
CA ARG A 151 9.95 11.30 -17.33
C ARG A 151 10.99 11.02 -18.40
N ARG A 152 10.95 9.90 -19.10
CA ARG A 152 12.06 9.49 -19.98
C ARG A 152 11.99 9.92 -21.45
N ALA A 153 10.95 10.64 -21.84
CA ALA A 153 10.80 11.10 -23.23
C ALA A 153 11.83 12.16 -23.69
N ASP A 154 12.77 12.61 -22.85
CA ASP A 154 13.67 13.74 -23.13
C ASP A 154 15.18 13.44 -23.14
N HIS A 155 15.60 12.17 -23.04
CA HIS A 155 17.00 11.79 -23.25
C HIS A 155 17.16 11.03 -24.56
N GLN A 156 17.91 11.65 -25.48
CA GLN A 156 18.20 11.10 -26.81
C GLN A 156 18.83 9.69 -26.70
N SER A 157 18.21 8.76 -27.42
CA SER A 157 18.68 7.42 -27.80
C SER A 157 19.16 6.48 -26.67
N PHE A 158 18.20 5.82 -26.02
CA PHE A 158 18.27 4.40 -25.61
C PHE A 158 16.84 3.84 -25.66
N GLU A 159 16.68 2.57 -26.04
CA GLU A 159 15.37 1.93 -26.24
C GLU A 159 14.38 2.24 -25.10
N GLU A 160 13.22 2.77 -25.48
CA GLU A 160 12.17 3.25 -24.57
C GLU A 160 11.52 2.07 -23.83
N ASP A 161 12.12 1.69 -22.70
CA ASP A 161 11.72 0.50 -21.95
C ASP A 161 10.81 0.83 -20.75
N GLU A 162 9.49 0.70 -20.95
CA GLU A 162 8.59 0.33 -19.85
C GLU A 162 8.82 -1.13 -19.46
N PHE A 163 8.53 -1.56 -18.24
CA PHE A 163 9.07 -2.84 -17.76
C PHE A 163 8.08 -3.68 -16.93
N ARG A 164 8.11 -5.00 -17.10
CA ARG A 164 7.28 -5.99 -16.36
C ARG A 164 8.09 -7.07 -15.60
N LEU A 165 7.99 -7.14 -14.27
CA LEU A 165 8.51 -8.27 -13.51
C LEU A 165 7.57 -9.46 -13.68
N SER A 166 8.13 -10.63 -14.00
CA SER A 166 7.39 -11.88 -14.02
C SER A 166 8.20 -13.00 -13.40
N ARG A 167 7.52 -13.97 -12.78
CA ARG A 167 8.11 -15.24 -12.37
C ARG A 167 8.18 -16.17 -13.58
N ARG A 168 9.37 -16.50 -14.08
CA ARG A 168 9.60 -17.51 -15.13
C ARG A 168 10.54 -18.58 -14.56
N ALA A 169 10.16 -19.86 -14.65
CA ALA A 169 10.98 -20.99 -14.19
C ALA A 169 11.60 -20.76 -12.80
N GLU A 170 10.75 -20.50 -11.79
CA GLU A 170 11.14 -20.23 -10.39
C GLU A 170 11.94 -18.94 -10.12
N ARG A 171 12.35 -18.18 -11.15
CA ARG A 171 13.13 -16.94 -11.00
C ARG A 171 12.37 -15.70 -11.46
N TRP A 172 12.62 -14.58 -10.79
CA TRP A 172 12.12 -13.26 -11.23
C TRP A 172 12.96 -12.73 -12.39
N SER A 173 12.30 -12.35 -13.48
CA SER A 173 12.95 -11.82 -14.68
C SER A 173 12.48 -10.41 -15.02
N VAL A 174 13.37 -9.64 -15.64
CA VAL A 174 13.09 -8.31 -16.18
C VAL A 174 13.00 -8.38 -17.71
N GLY A 175 11.90 -7.97 -18.35
CA GLY A 175 11.81 -7.63 -19.77
C GLY A 175 10.89 -6.43 -20.07
N SER A 176 11.23 -5.73 -21.15
CA SER A 176 10.55 -4.52 -21.63
C SER A 176 9.08 -4.77 -22.03
N VAL A 177 8.29 -3.71 -21.99
CA VAL A 177 6.91 -3.60 -22.45
C VAL A 177 6.94 -2.82 -23.77
N PRO A 178 6.36 -3.38 -24.86
CA PRO A 178 6.53 -2.83 -26.20
C PRO A 178 5.81 -1.51 -26.48
N ALA A 179 5.03 -0.98 -25.52
CA ALA A 179 4.29 0.26 -25.70
C ALA A 179 4.74 1.29 -24.67
N PRO A 180 5.43 2.36 -25.09
CA PRO A 180 5.88 3.40 -24.18
C PRO A 180 4.69 4.17 -23.60
N MET A 181 4.90 4.77 -22.42
CA MET A 181 3.88 5.57 -21.77
C MET A 181 3.48 6.75 -22.66
N PRO A 182 2.18 6.99 -22.88
CA PRO A 182 1.71 8.11 -23.69
C PRO A 182 1.72 9.44 -22.91
N LEU A 183 2.67 9.64 -21.99
CA LEU A 183 2.79 10.85 -21.17
C LEU A 183 3.99 11.68 -21.60
N GLY A 184 3.76 12.99 -21.78
CA GLY A 184 4.83 13.93 -22.11
C GLY A 184 5.68 14.34 -20.91
N LYS A 185 6.85 14.95 -21.16
CA LYS A 185 7.80 15.44 -20.14
C LYS A 185 7.21 16.33 -19.02
N HIS A 186 6.08 16.97 -19.28
CA HIS A 186 5.41 17.85 -18.32
C HIS A 186 4.19 17.20 -17.65
N GLU A 187 3.99 15.90 -17.83
CA GLU A 187 2.88 15.18 -17.24
C GLU A 187 3.37 14.34 -16.06
N LEU A 188 2.77 14.57 -14.90
CA LEU A 188 3.05 13.82 -13.69
C LEU A 188 1.86 12.92 -13.40
N VAL A 189 2.10 11.62 -13.22
CA VAL A 189 1.07 10.69 -12.74
C VAL A 189 0.62 11.13 -11.35
N THR A 190 -0.67 11.36 -11.22
CA THR A 190 -1.29 11.76 -9.95
C THR A 190 -2.01 10.61 -9.29
N ALA A 191 -2.59 9.70 -10.06
CA ALA A 191 -3.36 8.59 -9.55
C ALA A 191 -3.38 7.41 -10.53
N TYR A 192 -3.60 6.21 -10.00
CA TYR A 192 -3.81 5.01 -10.79
C TYR A 192 -4.74 4.05 -10.06
N ALA A 193 -5.46 3.20 -10.81
CA ALA A 193 -6.30 2.13 -10.26
C ALA A 193 -6.29 0.93 -11.21
N VAL A 194 -6.40 -0.27 -10.65
CA VAL A 194 -6.58 -1.50 -11.45
C VAL A 194 -8.07 -1.70 -11.67
N HIS A 195 -8.44 -2.00 -12.91
CA HIS A 195 -9.81 -2.30 -13.30
C HIS A 195 -10.23 -3.68 -12.74
N PRO A 196 -11.51 -3.91 -12.43
CA PRO A 196 -12.02 -5.19 -11.88
C PRO A 196 -11.69 -6.42 -12.71
N ASP A 197 -11.38 -6.24 -14.00
CA ASP A 197 -10.94 -7.33 -14.88
C ASP A 197 -9.53 -7.89 -14.55
N GLY A 198 -8.85 -7.30 -13.55
CA GLY A 198 -7.54 -7.74 -13.08
C GLY A 198 -6.42 -7.59 -14.12
N ARG A 199 -6.65 -6.79 -15.18
CA ARG A 199 -5.76 -6.68 -16.34
C ARG A 199 -5.51 -5.26 -16.79
N THR A 200 -6.52 -4.40 -16.73
CA THR A 200 -6.42 -3.03 -17.24
C THR A 200 -6.06 -2.07 -16.11
N ILE A 201 -5.08 -1.20 -16.34
CA ILE A 201 -4.63 -0.20 -15.36
C ILE A 201 -5.06 1.17 -15.86
N PHE A 202 -5.86 1.90 -15.09
CA PHE A 202 -6.16 3.31 -15.36
C PHE A 202 -5.12 4.21 -14.69
N VAL A 203 -4.63 5.21 -15.41
CA VAL A 203 -3.60 6.14 -14.95
C VAL A 203 -4.03 7.56 -15.30
N SER A 204 -4.17 8.40 -14.29
CA SER A 204 -4.41 9.83 -14.46
C SER A 204 -3.12 10.62 -14.31
N ALA A 205 -2.87 11.52 -15.25
CA ALA A 205 -1.74 12.43 -15.23
C ALA A 205 -2.18 13.89 -15.25
N ARG A 206 -1.38 14.75 -14.64
CA ARG A 206 -1.56 16.20 -14.64
C ARG A 206 -0.40 16.85 -15.36
N ASN A 207 -0.73 17.71 -16.31
CA ASN A 207 0.26 18.58 -16.92
C ASN A 207 0.60 19.73 -15.98
N TRP A 208 1.88 19.90 -15.63
CA TRP A 208 2.35 20.98 -14.77
C TRP A 208 2.82 22.21 -15.57
N SER A 209 3.00 22.09 -16.89
CA SER A 209 3.29 23.21 -17.77
C SER A 209 2.09 24.16 -17.82
N ARG A 210 2.33 25.45 -17.56
CA ARG A 210 1.32 26.52 -17.60
C ARG A 210 1.24 27.24 -18.96
N LEU A 211 1.86 26.69 -20.00
CA LEU A 211 1.85 27.28 -21.34
C LEU A 211 0.42 27.27 -21.92
N ARG A 212 -0.01 28.38 -22.51
CA ARG A 212 -1.30 28.49 -23.19
C ARG A 212 -1.40 27.44 -24.31
N GLY A 213 -2.57 26.83 -24.45
CA GLY A 213 -2.86 25.84 -25.50
C GLY A 213 -2.45 24.39 -25.21
N LYS A 214 -1.78 24.10 -24.09
CA LYS A 214 -1.47 22.71 -23.71
C LYS A 214 -2.62 22.05 -22.95
N ARG A 215 -2.84 20.76 -23.21
CA ARG A 215 -3.81 19.92 -22.48
C ARG A 215 -3.44 19.88 -21.00
N LYS A 216 -4.44 19.95 -20.12
CA LYS A 216 -4.25 19.94 -18.65
C LYS A 216 -3.85 18.56 -18.09
N GLY A 217 -3.62 17.58 -18.96
CA GLY A 217 -3.52 16.15 -18.66
C GLY A 217 -4.90 15.47 -18.62
N GLY A 218 -4.92 14.16 -18.43
CA GLY A 218 -6.16 13.38 -18.35
C GLY A 218 -5.88 11.93 -17.98
N THR A 219 -6.74 11.01 -18.43
CA THR A 219 -6.67 9.61 -18.06
C THR A 219 -6.39 8.71 -19.26
N HIS A 220 -5.45 7.80 -19.08
CA HIS A 220 -5.15 6.71 -19.99
C HIS A 220 -5.45 5.37 -19.31
N SER A 221 -5.63 4.31 -20.09
CA SER A 221 -5.60 2.95 -19.59
C SER A 221 -4.52 2.14 -20.31
N PHE A 222 -3.82 1.30 -19.56
CA PHE A 222 -2.89 0.31 -20.09
C PHE A 222 -3.51 -1.08 -19.99
N ASP A 223 -3.59 -1.80 -21.11
CA ASP A 223 -4.02 -3.19 -21.14
C ASP A 223 -2.80 -4.12 -21.00
N ALA A 224 -2.69 -4.83 -19.87
CA ALA A 224 -1.52 -5.65 -19.55
C ALA A 224 -1.31 -6.89 -20.44
N ARG A 225 -2.33 -7.33 -21.20
CA ARG A 225 -2.22 -8.50 -22.10
C ARG A 225 -1.81 -8.07 -23.50
N SER A 226 -2.44 -7.03 -24.05
CA SER A 226 -2.08 -6.52 -25.38
C SER A 226 -0.92 -5.54 -25.33
N SER A 227 -0.55 -5.04 -24.14
CA SER A 227 0.42 -3.97 -23.95
C SER A 227 0.06 -2.73 -24.79
N VAL A 228 -1.18 -2.27 -24.68
CA VAL A 228 -1.69 -1.12 -25.44
C VAL A 228 -2.20 -0.06 -24.50
N TRP A 229 -1.84 1.19 -24.79
CA TRP A 229 -2.37 2.36 -24.12
C TRP A 229 -3.59 2.92 -24.85
N THR A 230 -4.59 3.39 -24.09
CA THR A 230 -5.81 4.00 -24.63
C THR A 230 -6.10 5.29 -23.89
N TRP A 231 -6.41 6.37 -24.61
CA TRP A 231 -6.80 7.65 -24.04
C TRP A 231 -8.30 7.68 -23.75
N HIS A 232 -8.67 8.16 -22.56
CA HIS A 232 -10.06 8.21 -22.08
C HIS A 232 -10.62 9.63 -21.93
N GLY A 233 -9.81 10.66 -22.17
CA GLY A 233 -10.24 12.06 -22.06
C GLY A 233 -9.56 12.82 -20.92
N GLU A 234 -9.88 14.12 -20.82
CA GLU A 234 -9.25 15.06 -19.88
C GLU A 234 -9.76 14.92 -18.42
N TRP A 235 -10.64 13.95 -18.17
CA TRP A 235 -11.08 13.62 -16.81
C TRP A 235 -9.94 12.94 -16.04
N LYS A 236 -10.02 12.99 -14.72
CA LYS A 236 -9.00 12.43 -13.81
C LYS A 236 -9.69 11.69 -12.68
N LEU A 237 -9.05 10.62 -12.22
CA LEU A 237 -9.41 9.93 -11.00
C LEU A 237 -9.45 10.95 -9.84
N PRO A 238 -10.44 10.86 -8.94
CA PRO A 238 -10.70 11.89 -7.94
C PRO A 238 -9.86 11.73 -6.67
N PHE A 239 -8.82 10.90 -6.70
CA PHE A 239 -7.91 10.63 -5.58
C PHE A 239 -6.46 10.80 -6.03
N GLN A 240 -5.50 10.57 -5.14
CA GLN A 240 -4.08 10.63 -5.41
C GLN A 240 -3.39 9.31 -5.02
N GLY A 241 -2.44 8.86 -5.83
CA GLY A 241 -1.80 7.56 -5.67
C GLY A 241 -2.73 6.42 -6.10
N ARG A 242 -2.74 5.34 -5.34
CA ARG A 242 -3.47 4.12 -5.68
C ARG A 242 -4.95 4.23 -5.29
N GLY A 243 -5.82 3.92 -6.24
CA GLY A 243 -7.22 3.56 -5.99
C GLY A 243 -7.40 2.05 -5.92
N TYR A 244 -8.31 1.62 -5.06
CA TYR A 244 -8.68 0.23 -4.84
C TYR A 244 -10.11 0.01 -5.33
N TYR A 245 -10.31 -1.02 -6.14
CA TYR A 245 -11.66 -1.46 -6.46
C TYR A 245 -12.25 -2.20 -5.25
N VAL A 246 -13.47 -1.84 -4.88
CA VAL A 246 -14.24 -2.48 -3.81
C VAL A 246 -15.50 -3.05 -4.45
N GLU A 247 -15.63 -4.37 -4.44
CA GLU A 247 -16.68 -5.10 -5.13
C GLU A 247 -18.06 -4.76 -4.56
N GLU A 248 -18.15 -4.66 -3.23
CA GLU A 248 -19.38 -4.35 -2.49
C GLU A 248 -19.95 -2.96 -2.83
N LEU A 249 -19.09 -2.06 -3.29
CA LEU A 249 -19.44 -0.68 -3.67
C LEU A 249 -19.43 -0.47 -5.19
N ASP A 250 -19.01 -1.48 -5.96
CA ASP A 250 -18.73 -1.42 -7.39
C ASP A 250 -18.03 -0.11 -7.82
N ALA A 251 -17.01 0.28 -7.06
CA ALA A 251 -16.35 1.58 -7.22
C ALA A 251 -14.86 1.52 -6.90
N TRP A 252 -14.11 2.44 -7.49
CA TRP A 252 -12.75 2.73 -7.04
C TRP A 252 -12.79 3.68 -5.87
N LEU A 253 -12.15 3.30 -4.76
CA LEU A 253 -11.94 4.13 -3.59
C LEU A 253 -10.48 4.55 -3.50
N GLY A 254 -10.23 5.80 -3.11
CA GLY A 254 -8.87 6.28 -2.91
C GLY A 254 -8.82 7.54 -2.05
N LEU A 255 -7.61 7.85 -1.57
CA LEU A 255 -7.37 8.99 -0.70
C LEU A 255 -7.09 10.24 -1.52
N ARG A 256 -7.80 11.34 -1.23
CA ARG A 256 -7.52 12.65 -1.81
C ARG A 256 -6.35 13.34 -1.11
N ARG A 257 -5.78 14.34 -1.78
CA ARG A 257 -4.68 15.14 -1.24
C ARG A 257 -5.04 15.88 0.06
N ASP A 258 -6.30 16.25 0.23
CA ASP A 258 -6.81 16.93 1.43
C ASP A 258 -7.19 15.97 2.57
N GLY A 259 -6.95 14.66 2.37
CA GLY A 259 -7.16 13.61 3.35
C GLY A 259 -8.58 13.05 3.42
N PHE A 260 -9.42 13.40 2.45
CA PHE A 260 -10.76 12.84 2.33
C PHE A 260 -10.73 11.54 1.53
N LEU A 261 -11.49 10.55 1.96
CA LEU A 261 -11.74 9.35 1.17
C LEU A 261 -12.76 9.68 0.08
N CYS A 262 -12.50 9.20 -1.14
CA CYS A 262 -13.37 9.44 -2.28
C CYS A 262 -13.59 8.14 -3.07
N SER A 263 -14.82 7.93 -3.54
CA SER A 263 -15.16 6.91 -4.50
C SER A 263 -15.48 7.52 -5.87
N CYS A 264 -15.24 6.75 -6.92
CA CYS A 264 -15.82 6.96 -8.23
C CYS A 264 -16.20 5.64 -8.90
N ALA A 265 -17.22 5.69 -9.75
CA ALA A 265 -17.59 4.57 -10.61
C ALA A 265 -16.41 4.11 -11.47
N VAL A 266 -16.37 2.81 -11.75
CA VAL A 266 -15.36 2.21 -12.62
C VAL A 266 -15.57 2.69 -14.06
N ALA A 267 -14.50 3.22 -14.66
CA ALA A 267 -14.56 3.71 -16.04
C ALA A 267 -14.58 2.54 -17.05
N SER A 268 -15.39 2.69 -18.10
CA SER A 268 -15.41 1.74 -19.22
C SER A 268 -14.08 1.71 -19.98
N ARG A 269 -13.76 0.56 -20.55
CA ARG A 269 -12.54 0.35 -21.36
C ARG A 269 -12.60 0.99 -22.75
N GLY A 270 -13.79 1.34 -23.25
CA GLY A 270 -13.96 1.90 -24.58
C GLY A 270 -13.54 3.37 -24.66
N GLY A 271 -12.62 3.71 -25.57
CA GLY A 271 -12.09 5.07 -25.76
C GLY A 271 -13.07 6.11 -26.31
N ALA A 272 -14.37 5.79 -26.39
CA ALA A 272 -15.41 6.71 -26.83
C ALA A 272 -16.18 7.24 -25.62
N ALA A 273 -15.85 8.47 -25.21
CA ALA A 273 -16.69 9.37 -24.41
C ALA A 273 -17.64 8.69 -23.42
N ALA A 274 -17.12 7.80 -22.56
CA ALA A 274 -17.79 7.50 -21.32
C ALA A 274 -17.70 8.79 -20.49
N ARG A 275 -18.71 9.66 -20.65
CA ARG A 275 -18.94 10.79 -19.76
C ARG A 275 -19.03 10.21 -18.36
N CYS A 276 -17.91 10.19 -17.62
CA CYS A 276 -17.96 10.72 -16.27
C CYS A 276 -18.66 12.06 -16.45
N ARG A 277 -19.95 12.16 -16.09
CA ARG A 277 -20.80 13.32 -16.34
C ARG A 277 -20.13 14.56 -15.74
N SER A 278 -19.26 15.17 -16.53
CA SER A 278 -18.58 16.42 -16.23
C SER A 278 -19.66 17.47 -16.26
N GLY A 279 -20.18 17.84 -15.09
CA GLY A 279 -21.24 18.85 -14.97
C GLY A 279 -22.23 18.62 -13.83
N SER A 280 -22.26 17.44 -13.20
CA SER A 280 -23.13 17.20 -12.04
C SER A 280 -22.47 16.19 -11.12
N SER A 281 -22.67 16.31 -9.81
CA SER A 281 -22.25 15.42 -8.72
C SER A 281 -22.56 13.90 -8.87
N GLY A 282 -23.01 13.41 -10.02
CA GLY A 282 -23.55 12.06 -10.21
C GLY A 282 -22.52 10.96 -10.44
N GLY A 283 -21.60 10.74 -9.50
CA GLY A 283 -20.72 9.55 -9.52
C GLY A 283 -19.40 9.69 -8.79
N ARG A 284 -19.20 10.81 -8.07
CA ARG A 284 -18.09 10.98 -7.13
C ARG A 284 -18.68 11.23 -5.75
N HIS A 285 -18.51 10.27 -4.87
CA HIS A 285 -18.93 10.40 -3.48
C HIS A 285 -17.66 10.60 -2.64
N CYS A 286 -17.66 11.59 -1.75
CA CYS A 286 -16.57 11.80 -0.80
C CYS A 286 -17.14 11.60 0.60
N SER A 287 -16.49 10.77 1.41
CA SER A 287 -16.82 10.55 2.81
C SER A 287 -16.07 11.51 3.71
N ALA A 288 -16.22 11.28 5.01
CA ALA A 288 -15.45 11.84 6.11
C ALA A 288 -13.97 12.09 5.79
N ARG A 289 -13.48 13.15 6.45
CA ARG A 289 -12.07 13.47 6.51
C ARG A 289 -11.36 12.37 7.29
N MET A 290 -10.51 11.62 6.61
CA MET A 290 -9.73 10.55 7.23
C MET A 290 -8.52 11.11 7.95
N THR A 291 -7.92 12.16 7.37
CA THR A 291 -6.73 12.81 7.94
C THR A 291 -7.11 14.18 8.54
N PRO A 292 -7.17 14.32 9.88
CA PRO A 292 -7.62 15.58 10.50
C PRO A 292 -6.60 16.71 10.31
N PHE A 293 -5.29 16.40 10.22
CA PHE A 293 -4.22 17.39 10.15
C PHE A 293 -3.17 17.09 9.05
N PRO A 294 -3.56 17.07 7.75
CA PRO A 294 -2.65 16.74 6.64
C PRO A 294 -1.44 17.68 6.54
N LYS A 295 -1.54 18.90 7.09
CA LYS A 295 -0.45 19.88 7.10
C LYS A 295 0.70 19.52 8.04
N ARG A 296 0.47 18.63 9.01
CA ARG A 296 1.49 18.14 9.95
C ARG A 296 2.12 16.82 9.50
N HIS A 297 1.68 16.28 8.36
CA HIS A 297 2.14 15.00 7.89
C HIS A 297 3.60 15.05 7.42
N VAL A 298 4.32 13.99 7.71
CA VAL A 298 5.71 13.78 7.32
C VAL A 298 5.76 12.77 6.17
N GLY A 299 6.60 13.04 5.17
CA GLY A 299 6.69 12.24 3.95
C GLY A 299 6.07 12.93 2.72
N SER A 300 5.85 12.17 1.64
CA SER A 300 5.21 12.56 0.36
C SER A 300 3.97 13.46 0.58
N PRO A 301 3.46 14.24 -0.40
CA PRO A 301 2.52 15.35 -0.17
C PRO A 301 1.19 15.07 0.56
N ILE A 302 0.88 13.80 0.87
CA ILE A 302 -0.29 13.38 1.66
C ILE A 302 0.15 12.77 3.01
N GLY A 303 1.38 12.25 3.15
CA GLY A 303 1.96 11.59 4.33
C GLY A 303 1.09 10.51 4.99
N ALA A 304 0.09 10.02 4.26
CA ALA A 304 -0.79 8.93 4.62
C ALA A 304 -0.87 7.92 3.46
N THR A 305 -0.94 6.65 3.82
CA THR A 305 -1.11 5.53 2.87
C THR A 305 -2.39 4.78 3.21
N LEU A 306 -3.19 4.52 2.19
CA LEU A 306 -4.41 3.72 2.28
C LEU A 306 -4.13 2.31 1.76
N THR A 307 -4.57 1.29 2.49
CA THR A 307 -4.39 -0.12 2.15
C THR A 307 -5.72 -0.85 2.28
N TYR A 308 -6.15 -1.51 1.20
CA TYR A 308 -7.35 -2.34 1.21
C TYR A 308 -7.05 -3.70 1.84
N MET A 309 -7.92 -4.13 2.76
CA MET A 309 -7.79 -5.37 3.54
C MET A 309 -8.80 -6.45 3.13
N GLY A 310 -9.66 -6.16 2.15
CA GLY A 310 -10.80 -7.04 1.79
C GLY A 310 -12.07 -6.67 2.56
N ASP A 311 -13.22 -7.13 2.06
CA ASP A 311 -14.54 -6.98 2.67
C ASP A 311 -14.91 -5.51 3.02
N GLY A 312 -14.56 -4.56 2.15
CA GLY A 312 -14.79 -3.14 2.42
C GLY A 312 -13.96 -2.54 3.58
N ARG A 313 -13.02 -3.30 4.17
CA ARG A 313 -12.12 -2.84 5.24
C ARG A 313 -10.86 -2.20 4.67
N PHE A 314 -10.44 -1.13 5.32
CA PHE A 314 -9.25 -0.38 4.96
C PHE A 314 -8.39 -0.07 6.19
N CYS A 315 -7.09 -0.10 5.97
CA CYS A 315 -6.10 0.45 6.89
C CYS A 315 -5.59 1.78 6.35
N LEU A 316 -5.53 2.78 7.22
CA LEU A 316 -4.90 4.07 6.98
C LEU A 316 -3.70 4.23 7.91
N ALA A 317 -2.52 4.38 7.31
CA ALA A 317 -1.28 4.63 8.02
C ALA A 317 -0.83 6.07 7.77
N GLU A 318 -0.83 6.91 8.80
CA GLU A 318 -0.50 8.33 8.73
C GLU A 318 0.68 8.65 9.62
N CYS A 319 1.71 9.28 9.07
CA CYS A 319 2.84 9.73 9.86
C CYS A 319 2.80 11.26 9.98
N ALA A 320 2.81 11.77 11.20
CA ALA A 320 2.75 13.20 11.47
C ALA A 320 3.80 13.62 12.51
N VAL A 321 4.19 14.89 12.47
CA VAL A 321 5.02 15.51 13.50
C VAL A 321 4.33 15.39 14.85
N ARG A 322 5.08 14.95 15.87
CA ARG A 322 4.59 14.83 17.24
C ARG A 322 4.08 16.19 17.72
N PRO A 323 2.91 16.24 18.40
CA PRO A 323 2.39 17.49 18.95
C PRO A 323 3.43 18.19 19.82
N GLY A 324 3.59 19.50 19.63
CA GLY A 324 4.54 20.33 20.38
C GLY A 324 5.91 20.49 19.73
N LEU A 325 6.23 19.77 18.65
CA LEU A 325 7.49 19.93 17.92
C LEU A 325 7.33 20.71 16.61
N GLY A 326 8.39 21.42 16.23
CA GLY A 326 8.58 21.89 14.86
C GLY A 326 8.92 20.73 13.90
N VAL A 327 8.75 20.95 12.58
CA VAL A 327 9.10 19.93 11.57
C VAL A 327 10.59 19.57 11.64
N ASP A 328 11.46 20.56 11.78
CA ASP A 328 12.91 20.34 11.81
C ASP A 328 13.36 19.60 13.07
N GLU A 329 12.77 19.92 14.23
CA GLU A 329 12.98 19.22 15.49
C GLU A 329 12.50 17.77 15.40
N ALA A 330 11.34 17.55 14.78
CA ALA A 330 10.74 16.23 14.62
C ALA A 330 11.52 15.30 13.68
N LEU A 331 12.31 15.86 12.76
CA LEU A 331 13.13 15.12 11.80
C LEU A 331 14.60 14.99 12.21
N SER A 332 15.02 15.68 13.27
CA SER A 332 16.38 15.63 13.81
C SER A 332 16.47 14.93 15.17
N GLY A 333 15.37 14.88 15.93
CA GLY A 333 15.30 14.24 17.23
C GLY A 333 14.71 12.82 17.19
N GLU A 334 15.00 12.06 18.24
CA GLU A 334 14.34 10.78 18.51
C GLU A 334 12.85 10.99 18.80
N ASP A 335 12.02 10.06 18.33
CA ASP A 335 10.57 10.05 18.55
C ASP A 335 9.85 11.32 18.13
N GLY A 336 10.42 12.05 17.18
CA GLY A 336 9.88 13.30 16.71
C GLY A 336 8.55 13.16 15.97
N CYS A 337 8.18 11.95 15.55
CA CYS A 337 6.97 11.68 14.79
C CYS A 337 6.07 10.64 15.46
N VAL A 338 4.78 10.71 15.13
CA VAL A 338 3.77 9.73 15.52
C VAL A 338 3.18 9.09 14.27
N LEU A 339 3.18 7.77 14.23
CA LEU A 339 2.48 6.99 13.23
C LEU A 339 1.13 6.53 13.79
N HIS A 340 0.05 6.97 13.17
CA HIS A 340 -1.31 6.50 13.45
C HIS A 340 -1.69 5.43 12.43
N VAL A 341 -2.10 4.27 12.94
CA VAL A 341 -2.65 3.17 12.14
C VAL A 341 -4.10 2.99 12.55
N THR A 342 -5.01 3.26 11.62
CA THR A 342 -6.47 3.19 11.87
C THR A 342 -7.11 2.25 10.88
N ILE A 343 -7.92 1.32 11.38
CA ILE A 343 -8.69 0.39 10.55
C ILE A 343 -10.17 0.78 10.63
N PHE A 344 -10.81 0.82 9.47
CA PHE A 344 -12.20 1.22 9.34
C PHE A 344 -12.87 0.48 8.19
N GLU A 345 -14.18 0.39 8.26
CA GLU A 345 -15.01 -0.17 7.19
C GLU A 345 -15.67 0.96 6.40
N VAL A 346 -15.83 0.76 5.09
CA VAL A 346 -16.45 1.73 4.19
C VAL A 346 -17.71 1.14 3.55
N LYS A 347 -18.82 1.87 3.64
CA LYS A 347 -20.10 1.49 3.05
C LYS A 347 -20.78 2.71 2.42
N TYR A 348 -21.76 2.48 1.54
CA TYR A 348 -22.67 3.56 1.15
C TYR A 348 -23.78 3.71 2.19
N GLY A 349 -23.95 4.93 2.68
CA GLY A 349 -25.07 5.31 3.52
C GLY A 349 -26.39 5.33 2.75
N LYS A 350 -27.50 5.52 3.47
CA LYS A 350 -28.86 5.58 2.88
C LYS A 350 -29.03 6.68 1.83
N ARG A 351 -28.20 7.73 1.90
CA ARG A 351 -28.21 8.87 0.98
C ARG A 351 -27.27 8.69 -0.23
N GLY A 352 -26.57 7.55 -0.30
CA GLY A 352 -25.57 7.28 -1.34
C GLY A 352 -24.21 7.92 -1.08
N ASP A 353 -24.04 8.64 0.04
CA ASP A 353 -22.73 9.14 0.47
C ASP A 353 -21.90 7.99 1.05
N LEU A 354 -20.58 8.10 0.96
CA LEU A 354 -19.70 7.17 1.62
C LEU A 354 -19.77 7.41 3.14
N GLU A 355 -19.98 6.34 3.89
CA GLU A 355 -19.95 6.31 5.35
C GLU A 355 -18.76 5.43 5.78
N THR A 356 -18.02 5.92 6.77
CA THR A 356 -16.89 5.21 7.35
C THR A 356 -17.23 4.84 8.79
N THR A 357 -17.21 3.55 9.10
CA THR A 357 -17.36 3.07 10.47
C THR A 357 -15.98 2.78 11.00
N ALA A 358 -15.52 3.58 11.96
CA ALA A 358 -14.28 3.28 12.68
C ALA A 358 -14.50 1.96 13.41
N LEU A 359 -13.70 0.96 13.06
CA LEU A 359 -13.54 -0.21 13.90
C LEU A 359 -12.68 0.30 15.08
N HIS A 360 -12.91 -0.14 16.32
CA HIS A 360 -12.14 0.28 17.50
C HIS A 360 -10.65 -0.17 17.46
N LEU A 361 -10.10 -0.32 16.25
CA LEU A 361 -8.79 -0.82 15.91
C LEU A 361 -7.93 0.36 15.44
N ALA A 362 -7.54 1.21 16.39
CA ALA A 362 -6.59 2.28 16.17
C ALA A 362 -5.41 2.15 17.11
N ARG A 363 -4.20 2.33 16.57
CA ARG A 363 -2.95 2.34 17.35
C ARG A 363 -2.06 3.49 16.92
N SER A 364 -1.35 4.05 17.88
CA SER A 364 -0.42 5.16 17.67
C SER A 364 0.96 4.77 18.18
N TYR A 365 1.96 4.98 17.33
CA TYR A 365 3.35 4.59 17.59
C TYR A 365 4.28 5.80 17.52
N LEU A 366 5.20 5.92 18.48
CA LEU A 366 6.36 6.81 18.37
C LEU A 366 7.32 6.24 17.34
N VAL A 367 7.75 7.11 16.44
CA VAL A 367 8.64 6.75 15.34
C VAL A 367 9.70 7.83 15.20
N THR A 368 10.96 7.42 15.16
CA THR A 368 12.06 8.30 14.73
C THR A 368 12.17 8.25 13.21
N ARG A 369 12.39 9.41 12.58
CA ARG A 369 12.39 9.53 11.12
C ARG A 369 13.75 10.02 10.65
N TYR A 370 14.45 9.21 9.85
CA TYR A 370 15.80 9.55 9.39
C TYR A 370 15.87 9.98 7.92
N SER A 371 14.84 9.73 7.09
CA SER A 371 14.83 10.19 5.70
C SER A 371 14.31 11.63 5.56
N THR A 372 15.22 12.55 5.23
CA THR A 372 14.90 13.92 4.79
C THR A 372 14.27 13.95 3.39
N GLY A 373 14.29 12.82 2.66
CA GLY A 373 13.76 12.74 1.31
C GLY A 373 12.23 12.81 1.24
N GLY A 374 11.51 12.56 2.34
CA GLY A 374 10.04 12.51 2.35
C GLY A 374 9.49 11.17 1.84
N PHE A 375 10.09 10.05 2.28
CA PHE A 375 9.46 8.73 2.17
C PHE A 375 8.17 8.71 3.01
N SER A 376 7.11 8.07 2.51
CA SER A 376 5.89 7.85 3.30
C SER A 376 5.82 6.40 3.70
N ALA A 377 5.48 6.14 4.96
CA ALA A 377 5.27 4.78 5.45
C ALA A 377 4.32 4.02 4.52
N ARG A 378 4.70 2.79 4.15
CA ARG A 378 3.92 1.94 3.24
C ARG A 378 3.32 0.80 4.04
N ALA A 379 2.03 0.54 3.87
CA ALA A 379 1.35 -0.54 4.55
C ALA A 379 0.84 -1.58 3.53
N PHE A 380 0.98 -2.85 3.85
CA PHE A 380 0.52 -3.97 3.03
C PHE A 380 -0.20 -4.99 3.90
N TRP A 381 -1.40 -5.39 3.50
CA TRP A 381 -2.15 -6.47 4.13
C TRP A 381 -1.84 -7.78 3.39
N MET A 382 -1.16 -8.70 4.06
CA MET A 382 -0.60 -9.91 3.43
C MET A 382 -0.49 -11.06 4.43
N LEU A 383 -0.43 -12.30 3.94
CA LEU A 383 -0.17 -13.52 4.71
C LEU A 383 1.21 -13.51 5.38
#